data_AF-A0A941W3N9-F1
#
_entry.id   AF-A0A941W3N9-F1
#
_cell.length_a   1.000
_cell.length_b   1.000
_cell.length_c   1.000
_cell.angle_alpha   90.00
_cell.angle_beta   90.00
_cell.angle_gamma   90.00
#
_symmetry.space_group_name_H-M   'P 1'
#
loop_
_entity.id
_entity.type
_entity.pdbx_description
1 polymer ?
#
loop_
_entity_poly.entity_id
_entity_poly.type
_entity_poly.pdbx_seq_one_letter_code
_entity_poly.pdbx_strand_id
1 'polypeptide(L)'
;MSRKRKIEIFTSDCYLCNEVVKLVEDTACEFCDVRVYNINYEGQDKASAYGIASVPTVVVDGKVADCCRQGKVSKSELMATGVGKPIS
;
A
#
# COMPACT_ATOMS: atom_id res chain seq x y z
N MET A 1 -0.49 6.59 23.15
CA MET A 1 0.15 6.48 21.82
C MET A 1 -0.92 6.10 20.83
N SER A 2 -1.24 6.99 19.89
CA SER A 2 -2.25 6.74 18.85
C SER A 2 -1.80 5.59 17.96
N ARG A 3 -2.62 4.53 17.90
CA ARG A 3 -2.43 3.42 16.97
C ARG A 3 -2.43 3.98 15.55
N LYS A 4 -1.42 3.65 14.74
CA LYS A 4 -1.37 3.99 13.32
C LYS A 4 -1.56 2.73 12.48
N ARG A 5 -2.32 2.84 11.39
CA ARG A 5 -2.55 1.81 10.39
C ARG A 5 -1.32 1.79 9.50
N LYS A 6 -0.64 0.65 9.45
CA LYS A 6 0.58 0.51 8.67
C LYS A 6 0.22 0.24 7.23
N ILE A 7 0.65 1.10 6.33
CA ILE A 7 0.41 0.98 4.89
C ILE A 7 1.77 0.86 4.20
N GLU A 8 2.04 -0.29 3.60
CA GLU A 8 3.28 -0.55 2.87
C GLU A 8 2.96 -0.66 1.38
N ILE A 9 3.60 0.16 0.55
CA ILE A 9 3.42 0.19 -0.91
C ILE A 9 4.67 -0.38 -1.54
N PHE A 10 4.54 -1.47 -2.28
CA PHE A 10 5.61 -2.12 -3.02
C PHE A 10 5.53 -1.68 -4.49
N THR A 11 6.59 -1.05 -4.96
CA THR A 11 6.70 -0.42 -6.28
C THR A 11 7.94 -0.91 -7.03
N SER A 12 8.02 -0.57 -8.31
CA SER A 12 9.26 -0.58 -9.10
C SER A 12 9.33 0.70 -9.93
N ASP A 13 10.37 0.86 -10.74
CA ASP A 13 10.55 1.98 -11.67
C ASP A 13 9.55 1.93 -12.85
N CYS A 14 8.25 2.04 -12.54
CA CYS A 14 7.12 1.94 -13.46
C CYS A 14 6.14 3.10 -13.24
N TYR A 15 5.69 3.73 -14.33
CA TYR A 15 4.80 4.90 -14.26
C TYR A 15 3.48 4.61 -13.52
N LEU A 16 2.95 3.38 -13.65
CA LEU A 16 1.74 2.93 -12.94
C LEU A 16 1.94 2.91 -11.42
N CYS A 17 3.18 2.66 -10.95
CA CYS A 17 3.47 2.66 -9.52
C CYS A 17 3.35 4.06 -8.92
N ASN A 18 3.77 5.09 -9.67
CA ASN A 18 3.72 6.48 -9.21
C ASN A 18 2.28 6.95 -9.00
N GLU A 19 1.35 6.53 -9.87
CA GLU A 19 -0.08 6.84 -9.71
C GLU A 19 -0.65 6.24 -8.43
N VAL A 20 -0.28 4.98 -8.11
CA VAL A 20 -0.74 4.29 -6.90
C VAL A 20 -0.16 4.92 -5.63
N VAL A 21 1.14 5.25 -5.61
CA VAL A 21 1.78 5.94 -4.48
C VAL A 21 1.05 7.24 -4.18
N LYS A 22 0.87 8.07 -5.20
CA LYS A 22 0.17 9.36 -5.06
C LYS A 22 -1.26 9.18 -4.54
N LEU A 23 -1.98 8.19 -5.07
CA LEU A 23 -3.35 7.90 -4.64
C LEU A 23 -3.43 7.51 -3.15
N VAL A 24 -2.50 6.69 -2.68
CA VAL A 24 -2.45 6.26 -1.28
C VAL A 24 -2.07 7.43 -0.37
N GLU A 25 -1.08 8.23 -0.75
CA GLU A 25 -0.68 9.44 -0.01
C GLU A 25 -1.82 10.45 0.08
N ASP A 26 -2.54 10.71 -1.03
CA ASP A 26 -3.71 11.60 -1.07
C ASP A 26 -4.89 11.09 -0.24
N THR A 27 -4.93 9.79 0.07
CA THR A 27 -6.00 9.16 0.87
C THR A 27 -5.58 8.92 2.32
N ALA A 28 -4.29 8.95 2.62
CA ALA A 28 -3.76 8.73 3.95
C ALA A 28 -4.18 9.86 4.91
N CYS A 29 -4.27 9.53 6.20
CA CYS A 29 -4.57 10.49 7.26
C CYS A 29 -3.49 10.43 8.34
N GLU A 30 -3.59 11.28 9.36
CA GLU A 30 -2.63 11.31 10.49
C GLU A 30 -2.47 9.96 11.23
N PHE A 31 -3.48 9.08 11.12
CA PHE A 31 -3.50 7.73 11.66
C PHE A 31 -2.92 6.68 10.71
N CYS A 32 -2.39 7.07 9.54
CA CYS A 32 -1.76 6.15 8.59
C CYS A 32 -0.24 6.32 8.64
N ASP A 33 0.50 5.22 8.78
CA ASP A 33 1.96 5.16 8.60
C ASP A 33 2.24 4.58 7.22
N VAL A 34 2.46 5.45 6.23
CA VAL A 34 2.71 5.07 4.84
C VAL A 34 4.21 4.87 4.63
N ARG A 35 4.57 3.72 4.06
CA ARG A 35 5.95 3.37 3.68
C ARG A 35 5.97 2.87 2.26
N VAL A 36 6.92 3.36 1.48
CA VAL A 36 7.11 2.95 0.08
C VAL A 36 8.39 2.13 -0.01
N TYR A 37 8.31 0.96 -0.66
CA TYR A 37 9.41 0.05 -0.93
C TYR A 37 9.55 -0.13 -2.42
N ASN A 38 10.67 0.31 -2.99
CA ASN A 38 10.98 0.02 -4.39
C ASN A 38 11.77 -1.29 -4.45
N ILE A 39 11.17 -2.34 -5.01
CA ILE A 39 11.74 -3.71 -5.04
C ILE A 39 13.03 -3.82 -5.86
N ASN A 40 13.37 -2.81 -6.66
CA ASN A 40 14.68 -2.75 -7.32
C ASN A 40 15.82 -2.48 -6.33
N TYR A 41 15.52 -1.87 -5.18
CA TYR A 41 16.51 -1.40 -4.21
C TYR A 41 16.30 -2.00 -2.81
N GLU A 42 15.05 -2.17 -2.35
CA GLU A 42 14.74 -2.65 -1.00
C GLU A 42 13.35 -3.31 -0.87
N GLY A 43 13.15 -4.04 0.23
CA GLY A 43 11.85 -4.61 0.59
C GLY A 43 11.52 -5.94 -0.09
N GLN A 44 12.45 -6.56 -0.82
CA GLN A 44 12.25 -7.84 -1.51
C GLN A 44 11.89 -8.97 -0.52
N ASP A 45 12.58 -9.04 0.63
CA ASP A 45 12.30 -10.04 1.67
C ASP A 45 10.88 -9.92 2.23
N LYS A 46 10.42 -8.68 2.45
CA LYS A 46 9.04 -8.41 2.90
C LYS A 46 8.02 -8.74 1.82
N ALA A 47 8.29 -8.35 0.58
CA ALA A 47 7.43 -8.66 -0.56
C ALA A 47 7.24 -10.17 -0.71
N SER A 48 8.34 -10.92 -0.59
CA SER A 48 8.33 -12.39 -0.57
C SER A 48 7.54 -12.96 0.60
N ALA A 49 7.75 -12.45 1.82
CA ALA A 49 7.02 -12.87 3.02
C ALA A 49 5.50 -12.63 2.91
N TYR A 50 5.09 -11.58 2.20
CA TYR A 50 3.68 -11.29 1.91
C TYR A 50 3.12 -12.02 0.68
N GLY A 51 3.94 -12.75 -0.07
CA GLY A 51 3.54 -13.46 -1.29
C GLY A 51 3.23 -12.52 -2.47
N ILE A 52 3.87 -11.35 -2.52
CA ILE A 52 3.69 -10.37 -3.59
C ILE A 52 4.38 -10.88 -4.86
N ALA A 53 3.59 -11.11 -5.91
CA ALA A 53 4.08 -11.57 -7.22
C ALA A 53 4.11 -10.46 -8.29
N SER A 54 3.51 -9.30 -8.01
CA SER A 54 3.40 -8.18 -8.95
C SER A 54 3.44 -6.85 -8.24
N VAL A 55 3.91 -5.81 -8.93
CA VAL A 55 3.87 -4.41 -8.49
C VAL A 55 3.09 -3.56 -9.50
N PRO A 56 2.42 -2.47 -9.07
CA PRO A 56 2.32 -1.97 -7.70
C PRO A 56 1.41 -2.82 -6.79
N THR A 57 1.85 -3.07 -5.55
CA THR A 57 1.04 -3.75 -4.52
C THR A 57 0.98 -2.95 -3.22
N VAL A 58 -0.20 -2.86 -2.62
CA VAL A 58 -0.44 -2.19 -1.33
C VAL A 58 -0.74 -3.25 -0.27
N VAL A 59 -0.10 -3.11 0.89
CA VAL A 59 -0.28 -3.96 2.07
C VAL A 59 -0.76 -3.07 3.22
N VAL A 60 -1.87 -3.45 3.85
CA VAL A 60 -2.48 -2.73 4.97
C VAL A 60 -2.49 -3.65 6.19
N ASP A 61 -1.83 -3.20 7.27
CA ASP A 61 -1.64 -3.95 8.51
C ASP A 61 -1.14 -5.41 8.27
N GLY A 62 -0.21 -5.55 7.33
CA GLY A 62 0.40 -6.85 6.98
C GLY A 62 -0.45 -7.74 6.05
N LYS A 63 -1.59 -7.24 5.53
CA LYS A 63 -2.43 -7.95 4.56
C LYS A 63 -2.39 -7.27 3.20
N VAL A 64 -2.16 -8.03 2.14
CA VAL A 64 -2.24 -7.53 0.76
C VAL A 64 -3.66 -7.04 0.49
N ALA A 65 -3.79 -5.79 0.05
CA ALA A 65 -5.06 -5.20 -0.30
C ALA A 65 -5.65 -5.86 -1.55
N ASP A 66 -6.95 -6.13 -1.55
CA ASP A 66 -7.62 -6.84 -2.64
C ASP A 66 -7.58 -6.08 -3.99
N CYS A 67 -7.42 -4.75 -3.94
CA CYS A 67 -7.26 -3.91 -5.13
C CYS A 67 -6.04 -4.30 -6.01
N CYS A 68 -5.03 -4.93 -5.40
CA CYS A 68 -3.82 -5.36 -6.11
C CYS A 68 -3.96 -6.72 -6.79
N ARG A 69 -5.06 -7.45 -6.54
CA ARG A 69 -5.33 -8.75 -7.18
C ARG A 69 -6.03 -8.63 -8.54
N GLN A 70 -6.61 -7.47 -8.85
CA GLN A 70 -7.43 -7.24 -10.07
C GLN A 70 -6.87 -6.16 -11.02
N GLY A 71 -5.64 -5.70 -10.80
CA GLY A 71 -4.88 -4.92 -11.80
C GLY A 71 -5.11 -3.41 -11.82
N LYS A 72 -6.11 -2.86 -11.13
CA LYS A 72 -6.23 -1.40 -10.91
C LYS A 72 -6.55 -1.09 -9.46
N VAL A 73 -5.68 -0.31 -8.83
CA VAL A 73 -5.92 0.21 -7.49
C VAL A 73 -6.85 1.42 -7.58
N SER A 74 -8.05 1.34 -7.01
CA SER A 74 -8.98 2.46 -6.91
C SER A 74 -9.02 3.08 -5.50
N LYS A 75 -9.38 4.37 -5.42
CA LYS A 75 -9.55 5.07 -4.13
C LYS A 75 -10.58 4.38 -3.24
N SER A 76 -11.68 3.93 -3.85
CA SER A 76 -12.78 3.24 -3.17
C SER A 76 -12.33 1.95 -2.50
N GLU A 77 -11.49 1.15 -3.16
CA GLU A 77 -10.99 -0.10 -2.58
C GLU A 77 -9.95 0.16 -1.48
N LEU A 78 -9.09 1.17 -1.65
CA LEU A 78 -8.18 1.60 -0.59
C LEU A 78 -8.95 2.03 0.66
N MET A 79 -10.01 2.83 0.52
CA MET A 79 -10.86 3.20 1.65
C MET A 79 -11.61 2.00 2.26
N ALA A 80 -11.96 0.98 1.46
CA ALA A 80 -12.57 -0.25 1.96
C ALA A 80 -11.63 -1.04 2.88
N THR A 81 -10.31 -0.94 2.67
CA THR A 81 -9.29 -1.54 3.57
C THR A 81 -9.06 -0.72 4.85
N GLY A 82 -9.73 0.43 4.99
CA GLY A 82 -9.65 1.29 6.16
C GLY A 82 -8.65 2.45 6.03
N VAL A 83 -7.95 2.60 4.91
CA VAL A 83 -7.09 3.77 4.66
C VAL A 83 -7.93 5.06 4.73
N GLY A 84 -7.39 6.08 5.40
CA GLY A 84 -8.07 7.37 5.60
C GLY A 84 -9.11 7.41 6.71
N LYS A 85 -9.39 6.29 7.39
CA LYS A 85 -10.32 6.24 8.54
C LYS A 85 -9.57 6.24 9.88
N PRO A 86 -10.10 6.88 10.93
CA PRO A 86 -9.58 6.75 12.30
C PRO A 86 -9.51 5.27 12.72
N ILE A 87 -8.61 4.96 13.64
CA ILE A 87 -8.55 3.65 14.29
C ILE A 87 -9.39 3.75 15.55
N SER A 88 -10.58 3.14 15.51
CA SER A 88 -11.47 2.98 16.67
C SER A 88 -11.03 1.81 17.55
#